data_AF-A0A6Y1QRQ0-F1
#
_entry.id   AF-A0A6Y1QRQ0-F1
#
_cell.length_a   1.000
_cell.length_b   1.000
_cell.length_c   1.000
_cell.angle_alpha   90.00
_cell.angle_beta   90.00
_cell.angle_gamma   90.00
#
_symmetry.space_group_name_H-M   'P 1'
#
loop_
_entity.id
_entity.type
_entity.pdbx_description
1 polymer ?
#
loop_
_entity_poly.entity_id
_entity_poly.type
_entity_poly.pdbx_seq_one_letter_code
_entity_poly.pdbx_strand_id
1 'polypeptide(L)'
;MSQSFISDILYADIESKAKELTVNSNNTVQPVALMRLGVFVPKPTKNQADNNEIDASKVFSQLEIAQAEGYDNIKITGPRLDMDTDFKVWIGVIYSFSKYGLSSNTIQLSFQEFAKACGFPSKRLDGKLRNVIHDSLGRLRNKGISFKRGKSARGSYNTGLLKTGYFDAERDIVELEADSKLWEIFQLDYRVLLQQHALRALPKKEAAQAIYTFIESLPARPIPISFARIRERLALMSSVSEQNRTIKKAIEQLKSIGYLDCTIEKQGRENFIIVHSRNPKLKLTD
;
A
#
# COMPACT_ATOMS: atom_id res chain seq x y z
N MET A 1 21.31 -18.76 -6.06
CA MET A 1 20.67 -17.60 -5.38
C MET A 1 20.18 -18.10 -4.04
N SER A 2 20.58 -17.48 -2.93
CA SER A 2 19.98 -17.74 -1.62
C SER A 2 18.49 -17.39 -1.68
N GLN A 3 17.62 -18.27 -1.19
CA GLN A 3 16.19 -17.99 -1.13
C GLN A 3 15.98 -16.82 -0.16
N SER A 4 15.50 -15.68 -0.67
CA SER A 4 15.18 -14.52 0.15
C SER A 4 13.79 -14.66 0.76
N PHE A 5 13.68 -14.40 2.06
CA PHE A 5 12.41 -14.32 2.74
C PHE A 5 12.06 -12.87 3.07
N ILE A 6 10.78 -12.54 3.07
CA ILE A 6 10.30 -11.18 3.36
C ILE A 6 10.70 -10.71 4.76
N SER A 7 10.77 -11.61 5.73
CA SER A 7 11.24 -11.29 7.08
C SER A 7 12.71 -10.89 7.06
N ASP A 8 13.61 -11.68 6.43
CA ASP A 8 15.02 -11.32 6.24
C ASP A 8 15.12 -9.94 5.61
N ILE A 9 14.27 -9.66 4.63
CA ILE A 9 14.21 -8.38 3.96
C ILE A 9 13.82 -7.29 4.94
N LEU A 10 12.69 -7.43 5.65
CA LEU A 10 12.20 -6.49 6.65
C LEU A 10 13.20 -6.23 7.79
N TYR A 11 14.06 -7.21 8.10
CA TYR A 11 15.06 -7.17 9.17
C TYR A 11 16.53 -6.98 8.69
N ALA A 12 16.83 -6.99 7.39
CA ALA A 12 18.21 -6.98 6.86
C ALA A 12 19.00 -5.70 7.21
N ASP A 13 18.32 -4.60 7.53
CA ASP A 13 18.97 -3.35 7.95
C ASP A 13 19.53 -3.38 9.39
N ILE A 14 19.44 -4.51 10.12
CA ILE A 14 19.89 -4.63 11.53
C ILE A 14 21.40 -4.32 11.71
N GLU A 15 22.25 -4.53 10.69
CA GLU A 15 23.70 -4.25 10.81
C GLU A 15 24.05 -2.76 10.76
N SER A 16 23.21 -1.92 10.14
CA SER A 16 23.36 -0.47 10.22
C SER A 16 22.43 0.05 11.31
N LYS A 17 22.93 0.73 12.34
CA LYS A 17 22.13 1.36 13.41
C LYS A 17 21.18 2.49 12.93
N ALA A 18 20.66 2.42 11.71
CA ALA A 18 19.67 3.33 11.15
C ALA A 18 18.25 2.84 11.51
N LYS A 19 17.78 3.19 12.71
CA LYS A 19 16.38 3.09 13.19
C LYS A 19 15.62 1.80 12.79
N GLU A 20 15.50 0.88 13.74
CA GLU A 20 14.48 -0.19 13.75
C GLU A 20 13.15 0.28 13.13
N LEU A 21 12.85 -0.21 11.92
CA LEU A 21 11.49 -0.18 11.38
C LEU A 21 10.78 -1.46 11.85
N THR A 22 10.61 -1.61 13.16
CA THR A 22 9.87 -2.75 13.72
C THR A 22 8.40 -2.61 13.43
N VAL A 23 7.80 -3.63 12.81
CA VAL A 23 6.35 -3.72 12.61
C VAL A 23 5.69 -4.09 13.94
N ASN A 24 4.76 -3.26 14.42
CA ASN A 24 3.99 -3.51 15.63
C ASN A 24 2.54 -3.03 15.47
N SER A 25 1.75 -3.09 16.54
CA SER A 25 0.34 -2.68 16.49
C SER A 25 0.11 -1.18 16.20
N ASN A 26 1.16 -0.36 16.23
CA ASN A 26 1.11 1.09 16.03
C ASN A 26 1.75 1.56 14.73
N ASN A 27 2.47 0.69 14.01
CA ASN A 27 3.15 1.05 12.78
C ASN A 27 3.17 -0.12 11.76
N THR A 28 3.41 0.18 10.50
CA THR A 28 3.56 -0.85 9.47
C THR A 28 4.59 -0.43 8.46
N VAL A 29 5.43 -1.38 8.04
CA VAL A 29 6.41 -1.18 6.97
C VAL A 29 5.72 -1.41 5.65
N GLN A 30 5.79 -0.43 4.76
CA GLN A 30 5.20 -0.50 3.44
C GLN A 30 6.24 -0.18 2.36
N PRO A 31 6.17 -0.84 1.20
CA PRO A 31 7.03 -0.50 0.08
C PRO A 31 6.59 0.84 -0.52
N VAL A 32 7.50 1.81 -0.57
CA VAL A 32 7.21 3.15 -1.13
C VAL A 32 6.68 3.05 -2.55
N ALA A 33 7.19 2.10 -3.34
CA ALA A 33 6.73 1.87 -4.69
C ALA A 33 5.20 1.65 -4.77
N LEU A 34 4.63 0.75 -3.95
CA LEU A 34 3.18 0.53 -3.93
C LEU A 34 2.40 1.73 -3.37
N MET A 35 3.00 2.49 -2.44
CA MET A 35 2.35 3.69 -1.86
C MET A 35 2.36 4.89 -2.81
N ARG A 36 3.31 4.93 -3.75
CA ARG A 36 3.38 5.93 -4.82
C ARG A 36 2.49 5.58 -6.00
N LEU A 37 2.34 4.29 -6.29
CA LEU A 37 1.44 3.79 -7.32
C LEU A 37 -0.02 3.83 -6.81
N GLY A 38 -0.98 4.03 -7.71
CA GLY A 38 -2.42 4.06 -7.38
C GLY A 38 -3.01 2.69 -7.04
N VAL A 39 -2.29 1.84 -6.29
CA VAL A 39 -2.67 0.45 -6.01
C VAL A 39 -3.84 0.37 -5.03
N PHE A 40 -3.73 1.11 -3.92
CA PHE A 40 -4.75 1.26 -2.88
C PHE A 40 -5.35 2.66 -2.95
N VAL A 41 -6.65 2.78 -3.19
CA VAL A 41 -7.31 4.03 -3.62
C VAL A 41 -8.67 4.18 -2.96
N PRO A 42 -9.26 5.39 -2.92
CA PRO A 42 -10.54 5.58 -2.27
C PRO A 42 -11.67 4.85 -3.00
N LYS A 43 -12.62 4.26 -2.26
CA LYS A 43 -13.82 3.64 -2.85
C LYS A 43 -14.47 4.52 -3.92
N PRO A 44 -14.88 3.93 -5.07
CA PRO A 44 -15.63 4.65 -6.09
C PRO A 44 -16.98 5.09 -5.54
N THR A 45 -17.47 6.25 -5.97
CA THR A 45 -18.76 6.78 -5.56
C THR A 45 -19.95 6.13 -6.29
N LYS A 46 -19.75 5.50 -7.45
CA LYS A 46 -20.76 4.75 -8.25
C LYS A 46 -20.08 3.72 -9.18
N ASN A 47 -20.83 2.74 -9.71
CA ASN A 47 -20.47 1.71 -10.71
C ASN A 47 -19.35 2.15 -11.68
N GLN A 48 -18.11 2.01 -11.25
CA GLN A 48 -16.91 2.36 -11.99
C GLN A 48 -16.20 1.04 -12.31
N ALA A 49 -15.51 1.00 -13.46
CA ALA A 49 -14.81 -0.20 -13.91
C ALA A 49 -13.97 -0.79 -12.77
N ASP A 50 -14.19 -2.07 -12.47
CA ASP A 50 -13.52 -2.75 -11.37
C ASP A 50 -12.01 -2.91 -11.61
N ASN A 51 -11.58 -2.82 -12.87
CA ASN A 51 -10.21 -3.07 -13.29
C ASN A 51 -9.50 -1.76 -13.69
N ASN A 52 -8.41 -1.46 -12.98
CA ASN A 52 -7.49 -0.39 -13.32
C ASN A 52 -6.17 -0.98 -13.80
N GLU A 53 -5.61 -0.40 -14.87
CA GLU A 53 -4.23 -0.65 -15.29
C GLU A 53 -3.34 0.48 -14.75
N ILE A 54 -2.24 0.11 -14.09
CA ILE A 54 -1.23 1.03 -13.59
C ILE A 54 0.08 0.70 -14.31
N ASP A 55 0.65 1.68 -15.01
CA ASP A 55 2.01 1.58 -15.54
C ASP A 55 3.01 1.70 -14.38
N ALA A 56 3.68 0.60 -14.08
CA ALA A 56 4.70 0.51 -13.05
C ALA A 56 6.12 0.45 -13.64
N SER A 57 6.28 0.54 -14.97
CA SER A 57 7.56 0.34 -15.66
C SER A 57 8.66 1.21 -15.08
N LYS A 58 8.40 2.50 -14.86
CA LYS A 58 9.38 3.42 -14.26
C LYS A 58 9.76 3.03 -12.82
N VAL A 59 8.77 2.69 -12.00
CA VAL A 59 8.97 2.42 -10.56
C VAL A 59 9.61 1.05 -10.34
N PHE A 60 9.26 0.04 -11.14
CA PHE A 60 9.73 -1.33 -11.01
C PHE A 60 10.93 -1.66 -11.92
N SER A 61 11.35 -0.76 -12.80
CA SER A 61 12.56 -0.94 -13.64
C SER A 61 13.85 -1.16 -12.86
N GLN A 62 13.89 -0.72 -11.60
CA GLN A 62 15.06 -0.86 -10.75
C GLN A 62 15.12 -2.22 -10.04
N LEU A 63 14.04 -3.01 -10.08
CA LEU A 63 14.05 -4.35 -9.49
C LEU A 63 15.05 -5.25 -10.23
N GLU A 64 15.83 -6.03 -9.50
CA GLU A 64 16.77 -7.06 -9.95
C GLU A 64 16.08 -8.01 -10.92
N ILE A 65 14.84 -8.45 -10.64
CA ILE A 65 14.07 -9.26 -11.60
C ILE A 65 13.84 -8.53 -12.94
N ALA A 66 13.63 -7.21 -12.91
CA ALA A 66 13.45 -6.42 -14.11
C ALA A 66 14.77 -6.22 -14.87
N GLN A 67 15.86 -5.93 -14.16
CA GLN A 67 17.18 -5.70 -14.74
C GLN A 67 17.80 -6.99 -15.30
N ALA A 68 17.76 -8.08 -14.54
CA ALA A 68 18.38 -9.36 -14.92
C ALA A 68 17.74 -9.97 -16.17
N GLU A 69 16.41 -9.87 -16.29
CA GLU A 69 15.66 -10.46 -17.41
C GLU A 69 15.42 -9.47 -18.56
N GLY A 70 15.69 -8.18 -18.35
CA GLY A 70 15.43 -7.09 -19.30
C GLY A 70 13.96 -6.77 -19.47
N TYR A 71 13.17 -6.80 -18.39
CA TYR A 71 11.77 -6.37 -18.42
C TYR A 71 11.67 -4.84 -18.44
N ASP A 72 11.01 -4.30 -19.46
CA ASP A 72 10.88 -2.86 -19.73
C ASP A 72 9.42 -2.38 -19.77
N ASN A 73 8.46 -3.31 -19.76
CA ASN A 73 7.02 -3.04 -19.73
C ASN A 73 6.42 -3.75 -18.53
N ILE A 74 6.14 -3.00 -17.47
CA ILE A 74 5.67 -3.53 -16.19
C ILE A 74 4.34 -2.88 -15.83
N LYS A 75 3.32 -3.70 -15.60
CA LYS A 75 1.94 -3.26 -15.37
C LYS A 75 1.35 -3.92 -14.15
N ILE A 76 0.52 -3.18 -13.41
CA ILE A 76 -0.33 -3.73 -12.36
C ILE A 76 -1.77 -3.67 -12.84
N THR A 77 -2.47 -4.80 -12.81
CA THR A 77 -3.83 -4.94 -13.34
C THR A 77 -4.73 -5.73 -12.39
N GLY A 78 -6.03 -5.67 -12.61
CA GLY A 78 -7.02 -6.40 -11.82
C GLY A 78 -7.80 -5.45 -10.89
N PRO A 79 -8.41 -5.99 -9.81
CA PRO A 79 -9.40 -5.26 -9.06
C PRO A 79 -8.83 -4.04 -8.35
N ARG A 80 -9.65 -2.99 -8.25
CA ARG A 80 -9.39 -1.85 -7.40
C ARG A 80 -9.32 -2.30 -5.93
N LEU A 81 -8.32 -1.80 -5.20
CA LEU A 81 -8.16 -2.09 -3.77
C LEU A 81 -8.48 -0.83 -2.97
N ASP A 82 -9.37 -0.95 -2.00
CA ASP A 82 -9.81 0.19 -1.20
C ASP A 82 -8.92 0.46 0.03
N MET A 83 -9.02 1.67 0.60
CA MET A 83 -8.23 2.05 1.78
C MET A 83 -8.81 1.56 3.11
N ASP A 84 -10.13 1.36 3.20
CA ASP A 84 -10.79 1.03 4.47
C ASP A 84 -10.75 -0.47 4.81
N THR A 85 -10.64 -1.32 3.80
CA THR A 85 -10.66 -2.78 3.91
C THR A 85 -9.40 -3.39 3.31
N ASP A 86 -9.17 -3.20 2.01
CA ASP A 86 -8.12 -3.96 1.32
C ASP A 86 -6.72 -3.56 1.78
N PHE A 87 -6.51 -2.27 2.04
CA PHE A 87 -5.25 -1.80 2.61
C PHE A 87 -5.02 -2.35 4.03
N LYS A 88 -6.07 -2.53 4.84
CA LYS A 88 -5.96 -3.13 6.18
C LYS A 88 -5.61 -4.62 6.11
N VAL A 89 -6.24 -5.35 5.21
CA VAL A 89 -5.93 -6.76 4.97
C VAL A 89 -4.49 -6.90 4.45
N TRP A 90 -4.07 -6.02 3.54
CA TRP A 90 -2.68 -5.97 3.09
C TRP A 90 -1.69 -5.70 4.23
N ILE A 91 -1.99 -4.75 5.13
CA ILE A 91 -1.19 -4.52 6.35
C ILE A 91 -1.08 -5.81 7.18
N GLY A 92 -2.19 -6.53 7.33
CA GLY A 92 -2.22 -7.83 8.02
C GLY A 92 -1.34 -8.87 7.33
N VAL A 93 -1.39 -8.97 6.00
CA VAL A 93 -0.52 -9.87 5.21
C VAL A 93 0.94 -9.57 5.50
N ILE A 94 1.37 -8.30 5.41
CA ILE A 94 2.77 -7.91 5.66
C ILE A 94 3.19 -8.17 7.10
N TYR A 95 2.32 -7.88 8.07
CA TYR A 95 2.58 -8.18 9.49
C TYR A 95 2.74 -9.69 9.74
N SER A 96 1.86 -10.51 9.15
CA SER A 96 1.93 -11.97 9.30
C SER A 96 3.22 -12.52 8.69
N PHE A 97 3.62 -12.02 7.53
CA PHE A 97 4.86 -12.39 6.87
C PHE A 97 6.10 -11.93 7.64
N SER A 98 6.08 -10.76 8.28
CA SER A 98 7.19 -10.32 9.12
C SER A 98 7.38 -11.22 10.34
N LYS A 99 6.31 -11.84 10.85
CA LYS A 99 6.35 -12.71 12.03
C LYS A 99 6.65 -14.17 11.70
N TYR A 100 6.01 -14.71 10.66
CA TYR A 100 5.98 -16.14 10.37
C TYR A 100 6.76 -16.53 9.11
N GLY A 101 7.08 -15.57 8.24
CA GLY A 101 7.76 -15.81 6.96
C GLY A 101 9.28 -15.85 7.08
N LEU A 102 9.85 -16.41 8.14
CA LEU A 102 11.31 -16.51 8.38
C LEU A 102 12.00 -17.55 7.50
N SER A 103 11.32 -18.64 7.20
CA SER A 103 11.88 -19.77 6.45
C SER A 103 10.95 -20.25 5.34
N SER A 104 9.87 -19.53 5.07
CA SER A 104 8.85 -19.94 4.11
C SER A 104 8.12 -18.74 3.51
N ASN A 105 7.76 -18.88 2.22
CA ASN A 105 6.85 -17.96 1.53
C ASN A 105 5.38 -18.34 1.71
N THR A 106 5.12 -19.46 2.38
CA THR A 106 3.80 -19.92 2.82
C THR A 106 3.75 -19.88 4.34
N ILE A 107 2.80 -19.15 4.89
CA ILE A 107 2.61 -19.01 6.33
C ILE A 107 1.19 -19.41 6.72
N GLN A 108 1.03 -19.93 7.93
CA GLN A 108 -0.24 -20.32 8.50
C GLN A 108 -0.41 -19.67 9.88
N LEU A 109 -1.59 -19.13 10.16
CA LEU A 109 -1.95 -18.52 11.44
C LEU A 109 -3.46 -18.59 11.68
N SER A 110 -3.92 -18.26 12.89
CA SER A 110 -5.36 -18.25 13.16
C SER A 110 -6.06 -17.05 12.54
N PHE A 111 -7.37 -17.16 12.27
CA PHE A 111 -8.15 -16.02 11.79
C PHE A 111 -8.18 -14.91 12.83
N GLN A 112 -8.28 -15.26 14.12
CA GLN A 112 -8.24 -14.26 15.18
C GLN A 112 -6.93 -13.46 15.17
N GLU A 113 -5.79 -14.13 15.01
CA GLU A 113 -4.50 -13.46 14.90
C GLU A 113 -4.41 -12.59 13.64
N PHE A 114 -4.82 -13.14 12.50
CA PHE A 114 -4.80 -12.40 11.23
C PHE A 114 -5.69 -11.16 11.25
N ALA A 115 -6.91 -11.27 11.78
CA ALA A 115 -7.83 -10.14 11.87
C ALA A 115 -7.30 -9.04 12.81
N LYS A 116 -6.63 -9.42 13.91
CA LYS A 116 -5.92 -8.45 14.78
C LYS A 116 -4.76 -7.78 14.05
N ALA A 117 -3.98 -8.53 13.27
CA ALA A 117 -2.90 -7.99 12.45
C ALA A 117 -3.40 -6.98 11.39
N CYS A 118 -4.59 -7.21 10.82
CA CYS A 118 -5.26 -6.27 9.94
C CYS A 118 -5.78 -5.00 10.67
N GLY A 119 -5.72 -4.96 12.01
CA GLY A 119 -6.24 -3.86 12.82
C GLY A 119 -7.75 -3.87 13.03
N PHE A 120 -8.43 -5.01 12.82
CA PHE A 120 -9.84 -5.15 13.15
C PHE A 120 -10.02 -5.41 14.66
N PRO A 121 -11.02 -4.77 15.31
CA PRO A 121 -11.25 -4.97 16.74
C PRO A 121 -11.80 -6.37 17.01
N SER A 122 -11.33 -7.03 18.07
CA SER A 122 -11.76 -8.39 18.46
C SER A 122 -13.28 -8.56 18.63
N LYS A 123 -13.99 -7.47 18.95
CA LYS A 123 -15.46 -7.45 19.09
C LYS A 123 -16.21 -7.60 17.75
N ARG A 124 -15.51 -7.52 16.60
CA ARG A 124 -16.08 -7.61 15.25
C ARG A 124 -15.66 -8.88 14.50
N LEU A 125 -15.18 -9.91 15.20
CA LEU A 125 -14.83 -11.20 14.58
C LEU A 125 -16.10 -12.03 14.27
N ASP A 126 -17.06 -11.42 13.58
CA ASP A 126 -18.32 -12.01 13.17
C ASP A 126 -18.26 -12.56 11.74
N GLY A 127 -19.33 -13.23 11.30
CA GLY A 127 -19.44 -13.77 9.94
C GLY A 127 -19.31 -12.69 8.85
N LYS A 128 -19.71 -11.44 9.15
CA LYS A 128 -19.59 -10.33 8.20
C LYS A 128 -18.12 -9.96 7.97
N LEU A 129 -17.32 -9.86 9.03
CA LEU A 129 -15.89 -9.59 8.88
C LEU A 129 -15.16 -10.72 8.16
N ARG A 130 -15.56 -11.98 8.40
CA ARG A 130 -15.02 -13.14 7.67
C ARG A 130 -15.22 -13.00 6.16
N ASN A 131 -16.44 -12.66 5.72
CA ASN A 131 -16.73 -12.41 4.31
C ASN A 131 -15.92 -11.23 3.76
N VAL A 132 -15.82 -10.14 4.52
CA VAL A 132 -15.03 -8.96 4.13
C VAL A 132 -13.55 -9.32 3.90
N ILE A 133 -12.96 -10.13 4.79
CA ILE A 133 -11.57 -10.59 4.64
C ILE A 133 -11.43 -11.55 3.48
N HIS A 134 -12.37 -12.50 3.30
CA HIS A 134 -12.39 -13.41 2.16
C HIS A 134 -12.37 -12.65 0.83
N ASP A 135 -13.30 -11.71 0.65
CA ASP A 135 -13.40 -10.91 -0.58
C ASP A 135 -12.11 -10.10 -0.82
N SER A 136 -11.52 -9.59 0.25
CA SER A 136 -10.29 -8.79 0.18
C SER A 136 -9.06 -9.63 -0.20
N LEU A 137 -8.90 -10.82 0.37
CA LEU A 137 -7.85 -11.77 -0.02
C LEU A 137 -8.00 -12.17 -1.49
N GLY A 138 -9.24 -12.39 -1.95
CA GLY A 138 -9.54 -12.64 -3.35
C GLY A 138 -9.12 -11.48 -4.26
N ARG A 139 -9.42 -10.22 -3.88
CA ARG A 139 -8.97 -9.04 -4.64
C ARG A 139 -7.45 -8.87 -4.62
N LEU A 140 -6.80 -9.05 -3.48
CA LEU A 140 -5.33 -8.98 -3.36
C LEU A 140 -4.65 -10.02 -4.25
N ARG A 141 -5.15 -11.25 -4.25
CA ARG A 141 -4.67 -12.32 -5.14
C ARG A 141 -4.81 -11.94 -6.61
N ASN A 142 -5.97 -11.41 -6.99
CA ASN A 142 -6.27 -11.06 -8.38
C ASN A 142 -5.64 -9.73 -8.82
N LYS A 143 -4.96 -9.00 -7.93
CA LYS A 143 -4.19 -7.81 -8.28
C LYS A 143 -2.83 -8.23 -8.84
N GLY A 144 -2.83 -8.50 -10.15
CA GLY A 144 -1.70 -9.01 -10.89
C GLY A 144 -0.62 -7.97 -11.16
N ILE A 145 0.64 -8.39 -11.16
CA ILE A 145 1.80 -7.64 -11.64
C ILE A 145 2.38 -8.43 -12.83
N SER A 146 2.41 -7.79 -13.98
CA SER A 146 2.95 -8.34 -15.23
C SER A 146 4.26 -7.65 -15.56
N PHE A 147 5.32 -8.43 -15.71
CA PHE A 147 6.60 -8.01 -16.25
C PHE A 147 6.73 -8.57 -17.65
N LYS A 148 7.03 -7.71 -18.62
CA LYS A 148 7.11 -8.07 -20.03
C LYS A 148 8.36 -7.46 -20.65
N ARG A 149 9.07 -8.25 -21.45
CA ARG A 149 10.23 -7.82 -22.23
C ARG A 149 9.82 -7.45 -23.64
N GLY A 150 9.97 -6.17 -23.97
CA GLY A 150 9.62 -5.57 -25.25
C GLY A 150 8.12 -5.59 -25.55
N LYS A 151 7.73 -4.95 -26.66
CA LYS A 151 6.32 -4.87 -27.07
C LYS A 151 5.70 -6.24 -27.43
N SER A 152 6.52 -7.22 -27.83
CA SER A 152 6.09 -8.51 -28.40
C SER A 152 6.11 -9.70 -27.44
N ALA A 153 6.25 -9.49 -26.12
CA ALA A 153 6.25 -10.57 -25.12
C ALA A 153 7.32 -11.65 -25.37
N ARG A 154 8.56 -11.22 -25.68
CA ARG A 154 9.71 -12.15 -25.90
C ARG A 154 10.15 -12.87 -24.61
N GLY A 155 9.52 -12.54 -23.50
CA GLY A 155 9.69 -13.07 -22.16
C GLY A 155 8.70 -12.35 -21.25
N SER A 156 8.05 -13.08 -20.36
CA SER A 156 7.12 -12.48 -19.41
C SER A 156 7.12 -13.23 -18.08
N TYR A 157 6.95 -12.48 -17.01
CA TYR A 157 6.71 -12.99 -15.68
C TYR A 157 5.42 -12.37 -15.14
N ASN A 158 4.46 -13.20 -14.75
CA ASN A 158 3.19 -12.76 -14.21
C ASN A 158 3.01 -13.31 -12.79
N THR A 159 2.64 -12.44 -11.87
CA THR A 159 2.42 -12.78 -10.47
C THR A 159 1.33 -11.87 -9.89
N GLY A 160 1.04 -11.96 -8.59
CA GLY A 160 0.06 -11.12 -7.90
C GLY A 160 0.61 -10.57 -6.59
N LEU A 161 -0.08 -9.59 -6.00
CA LEU A 161 0.28 -9.10 -4.65
C LEU A 161 0.24 -10.22 -3.60
N LEU A 162 -0.59 -11.23 -3.82
CA LEU A 162 -0.67 -12.46 -3.03
C LEU A 162 -0.84 -13.65 -4.00
N LYS A 163 -0.18 -14.79 -3.76
CA LYS A 163 -0.38 -16.01 -4.56
C LYS A 163 -1.58 -16.81 -4.06
N THR A 164 -1.61 -17.06 -2.76
CA THR A 164 -2.66 -17.86 -2.11
C THR A 164 -3.15 -17.13 -0.86
N GLY A 165 -4.46 -17.08 -0.69
CA GLY A 165 -5.12 -16.62 0.53
C GLY A 165 -6.21 -17.61 0.88
N TYR A 166 -5.83 -18.72 1.52
CA TYR A 166 -6.76 -19.73 2.01
C TYR A 166 -7.28 -19.31 3.38
N PHE A 167 -8.57 -19.56 3.59
CA PHE A 167 -9.28 -19.17 4.79
C PHE A 167 -10.31 -20.24 5.13
N ASP A 168 -10.23 -20.77 6.34
CA ASP A 168 -11.19 -21.68 6.94
C ASP A 168 -11.61 -21.15 8.31
N ALA A 169 -12.84 -20.66 8.38
CA ALA A 169 -13.41 -20.08 9.59
C ALA A 169 -13.72 -21.11 10.67
N GLU A 170 -14.01 -22.36 10.28
CA GLU A 170 -14.40 -23.44 11.19
C GLU A 170 -13.16 -24.03 11.87
N ARG A 171 -12.09 -24.18 11.09
CA ARG A 171 -10.80 -24.66 11.59
C ARG A 171 -9.93 -23.54 12.20
N ASP A 172 -10.40 -22.30 12.13
CA ASP A 172 -9.67 -21.09 12.55
C ASP A 172 -8.28 -21.01 11.89
N ILE A 173 -8.23 -21.19 10.57
CA ILE A 173 -6.99 -21.19 9.79
C ILE A 173 -7.04 -20.13 8.69
N VAL A 174 -5.97 -19.36 8.59
CA VAL A 174 -5.60 -18.57 7.42
C VAL A 174 -4.25 -19.08 6.94
N GLU A 175 -4.14 -19.38 5.64
CA GLU A 175 -2.88 -19.69 4.99
C GLU A 175 -2.63 -18.68 3.87
N LEU A 176 -1.44 -18.07 3.90
CA LEU A 176 -1.02 -17.05 2.95
C LEU A 176 0.23 -17.53 2.23
N GLU A 177 0.23 -17.44 0.92
CA GLU A 177 1.41 -17.66 0.09
C GLU A 177 1.70 -16.41 -0.73
N ALA A 178 2.97 -16.04 -0.81
CA ALA A 178 3.41 -14.91 -1.61
C ALA A 178 4.61 -15.25 -2.48
N ASP A 179 4.91 -14.33 -3.39
CA ASP A 179 5.97 -14.51 -4.37
C ASP A 179 7.29 -13.93 -3.87
N SER A 180 8.30 -14.77 -3.63
CA SER A 180 9.58 -14.26 -3.15
C SER A 180 10.29 -13.32 -4.11
N LYS A 181 10.00 -13.45 -5.40
CA LYS A 181 10.51 -12.52 -6.42
C LYS A 181 9.96 -11.09 -6.27
N LEU A 182 8.86 -10.91 -5.54
CA LEU A 182 8.31 -9.58 -5.23
C LEU A 182 8.80 -9.03 -3.90
N TRP A 183 9.50 -9.81 -3.07
CA TRP A 183 10.05 -9.31 -1.80
C TRP A 183 11.07 -8.21 -2.01
N GLU A 184 11.70 -8.21 -3.17
CA GLU A 184 12.58 -7.13 -3.58
C GLU A 184 11.88 -5.76 -3.64
N ILE A 185 10.55 -5.69 -3.87
CA ILE A 185 9.79 -4.43 -3.80
C ILE A 185 9.89 -3.80 -2.40
N PHE A 186 10.17 -4.61 -1.37
CA PHE A 186 10.44 -4.15 -0.02
C PHE A 186 11.93 -3.82 0.19
N GLN A 187 12.88 -4.35 -0.58
CA GLN A 187 14.31 -3.97 -0.50
C GLN A 187 14.61 -2.70 -1.30
N LEU A 188 14.03 -2.58 -2.49
CA LEU A 188 14.32 -1.54 -3.45
C LEU A 188 13.99 -0.16 -2.86
N ASP A 189 15.04 0.64 -2.70
CA ASP A 189 15.08 2.04 -2.25
C ASP A 189 13.75 2.57 -1.68
N TYR A 190 13.77 2.66 -0.34
CA TYR A 190 12.82 3.32 0.55
C TYR A 190 11.62 2.46 0.94
N ARG A 191 11.71 1.82 2.09
CA ARG A 191 10.52 1.49 2.90
C ARG A 191 10.00 2.74 3.57
N VAL A 192 8.70 2.75 3.85
CA VAL A 192 8.10 3.76 4.71
C VAL A 192 7.44 3.10 5.92
N LEU A 193 7.66 3.69 7.09
CA LEU A 193 6.97 3.29 8.31
C LEU A 193 5.72 4.14 8.50
N LEU A 194 4.58 3.59 8.09
CA LEU A 194 3.29 4.25 8.29
C LEU A 194 2.85 4.11 9.75
N GLN A 195 2.37 5.21 10.32
CA GLN A 195 1.84 5.26 11.67
C GLN A 195 0.33 4.98 11.66
N GLN A 196 -0.08 3.95 12.39
CA GLN A 196 -1.49 3.56 12.49
C GLN A 196 -2.33 4.64 13.18
N HIS A 197 -1.72 5.50 14.01
CA HIS A 197 -2.39 6.62 14.67
C HIS A 197 -3.08 7.56 13.67
N ALA A 198 -2.38 7.94 12.60
CA ALA A 198 -2.94 8.81 11.55
C ALA A 198 -4.09 8.11 10.80
N LEU A 199 -3.93 6.83 10.45
CA LEU A 199 -4.99 6.06 9.77
C LEU A 199 -6.24 5.90 10.65
N ARG A 200 -6.06 5.64 11.95
CA ARG A 200 -7.15 5.54 12.95
C ARG A 200 -7.86 6.87 13.17
N ALA A 201 -7.16 8.00 13.06
CA ALA A 201 -7.75 9.35 13.12
C ALA A 201 -8.54 9.73 11.84
N LEU A 202 -8.45 8.92 10.78
CA LEU A 202 -9.12 9.14 9.49
C LEU A 202 -10.17 8.06 9.17
N PRO A 203 -11.08 7.68 10.09
CA PRO A 203 -12.02 6.60 9.84
C PRO A 203 -12.94 6.95 8.66
N LYS A 204 -13.03 6.05 7.67
CA LYS A 204 -13.83 6.22 6.45
C LYS A 204 -13.46 7.45 5.59
N LYS A 205 -12.33 8.10 5.87
CA LYS A 205 -11.82 9.25 5.09
C LYS A 205 -10.78 8.76 4.09
N GLU A 206 -11.18 7.88 3.17
CA GLU A 206 -10.26 7.12 2.32
C GLU A 206 -9.36 7.99 1.43
N ALA A 207 -9.87 9.12 0.91
CA ALA A 207 -9.04 10.08 0.16
C ALA A 207 -7.92 10.69 1.03
N ALA A 208 -8.22 11.01 2.29
CA ALA A 208 -7.21 11.50 3.23
C ALA A 208 -6.22 10.39 3.61
N GLN A 209 -6.70 9.16 3.82
CA GLN A 209 -5.82 8.00 4.06
C GLN A 209 -4.87 7.75 2.88
N ALA A 210 -5.38 7.76 1.65
CA ALA A 210 -4.56 7.57 0.45
C ALA A 210 -3.52 8.69 0.30
N ILE A 211 -3.91 9.96 0.50
CA ILE A 211 -2.96 11.09 0.48
C ILE A 211 -1.94 10.97 1.62
N TYR A 212 -2.34 10.56 2.82
CA TYR A 212 -1.43 10.28 3.94
C TYR A 212 -0.35 9.26 3.55
N THR A 213 -0.75 8.09 3.06
CA THR A 213 0.21 7.05 2.65
C THR A 213 1.14 7.51 1.54
N PHE A 214 0.61 8.29 0.60
CA PHE A 214 1.38 8.86 -0.49
C PHE A 214 2.41 9.87 0.01
N ILE A 215 2.02 10.84 0.85
CA ILE A 215 2.91 11.86 1.38
C ILE A 215 4.00 11.22 2.24
N GLU A 216 3.67 10.25 3.10
CA GLU A 216 4.67 9.51 3.90
C GLU A 216 5.68 8.77 3.01
N SER A 217 5.27 8.32 1.82
CA SER A 217 6.17 7.66 0.86
C SER A 217 7.12 8.63 0.12
N LEU A 218 6.97 9.95 0.31
CA LEU A 218 7.83 10.96 -0.28
C LEU A 218 8.93 11.40 0.71
N PRO A 219 10.07 11.92 0.22
CA PRO A 219 11.10 12.53 1.07
C PRO A 219 10.51 13.55 2.05
N ALA A 220 11.17 13.78 3.19
CA ALA A 220 10.69 14.64 4.27
C ALA A 220 10.30 16.06 3.78
N ARG A 221 11.08 16.61 2.84
CA ARG A 221 10.79 17.87 2.13
C ARG A 221 10.65 17.57 0.64
N PRO A 222 9.47 17.15 0.18
CA PRO A 222 9.27 16.87 -1.22
C PRO A 222 9.21 18.19 -1.99
N ILE A 223 9.55 18.15 -3.28
CA ILE A 223 9.21 19.23 -4.19
C ILE A 223 7.69 19.46 -4.21
N PRO A 224 7.21 20.66 -4.59
CA PRO A 224 5.78 20.95 -4.68
C PRO A 224 5.02 19.85 -5.45
N ILE A 225 3.95 19.36 -4.84
CA ILE A 225 3.19 18.20 -5.35
C ILE A 225 2.00 18.74 -6.14
N SER A 226 1.99 18.52 -7.46
CA SER A 226 0.86 18.94 -8.29
C SER A 226 -0.41 18.17 -7.96
N PHE A 227 -1.56 18.82 -8.11
CA PHE A 227 -2.85 18.16 -7.99
C PHE A 227 -3.01 17.08 -9.07
N ALA A 228 -2.44 17.23 -10.26
CA ALA A 228 -2.37 16.16 -11.27
C ALA A 228 -1.79 14.87 -10.71
N ARG A 229 -0.65 14.95 -10.02
CA ARG A 229 0.01 13.79 -9.42
C ARG A 229 -0.84 13.14 -8.32
N ILE A 230 -1.57 13.95 -7.56
CA ILE A 230 -2.48 13.44 -6.52
C ILE A 230 -3.71 12.79 -7.17
N ARG A 231 -4.25 13.35 -8.26
CA ARG A 231 -5.35 12.75 -9.03
C ARG A 231 -4.96 11.38 -9.57
N GLU A 232 -3.78 11.25 -10.18
CA GLU A 232 -3.22 9.96 -10.62
C GLU A 232 -3.11 8.97 -9.44
N ARG A 233 -2.57 9.44 -8.30
CA ARG A 233 -2.45 8.59 -7.10
C ARG A 233 -3.80 8.11 -6.59
N LEU A 234 -4.81 8.97 -6.55
CA LEU A 234 -6.15 8.60 -6.06
C LEU A 234 -6.96 7.78 -7.07
N ALA A 235 -6.55 7.79 -8.34
CA ALA A 235 -7.24 7.15 -9.46
C ALA A 235 -8.74 7.42 -9.44
N LEU A 236 -9.11 8.69 -9.20
CA LEU A 236 -10.52 9.11 -9.22
C LEU A 236 -10.96 9.24 -10.68
N MET A 237 -12.18 8.82 -10.97
CA MET A 237 -12.74 8.87 -12.33
C MET A 237 -13.74 10.03 -12.53
N SER A 238 -13.93 10.88 -11.52
CA SER A 238 -14.82 12.04 -11.60
C SER A 238 -14.22 13.20 -12.40
N SER A 239 -14.97 14.28 -12.61
CA SER A 239 -14.41 15.46 -13.28
C SER A 239 -13.22 16.04 -12.52
N VAL A 240 -12.25 16.64 -13.22
CA VAL A 240 -11.06 17.25 -12.57
C VAL A 240 -11.45 18.26 -11.48
N SER A 241 -12.53 19.00 -11.67
CA SER A 241 -13.06 19.93 -10.65
C SER A 241 -13.49 19.22 -9.37
N GLU A 242 -14.24 18.11 -9.50
CA GLU A 242 -14.69 17.31 -8.36
C GLU A 242 -13.54 16.59 -7.67
N GLN A 243 -12.57 16.08 -8.45
CA GLN A 243 -11.35 15.50 -7.90
C GLN A 243 -10.57 16.54 -7.09
N ASN A 244 -10.40 17.75 -7.62
CA ASN A 244 -9.72 18.85 -6.92
C ASN A 244 -10.45 19.24 -5.63
N ARG A 245 -11.79 19.22 -5.62
CA ARG A 245 -12.60 19.44 -4.41
C ARG A 245 -12.36 18.34 -3.37
N THR A 246 -12.33 17.08 -3.81
CA THR A 246 -12.03 15.92 -2.96
C THR A 246 -10.63 16.02 -2.35
N ILE A 247 -9.64 16.38 -3.15
CA ILE A 247 -8.26 16.59 -2.71
C ILE A 247 -8.19 17.69 -1.64
N LYS A 248 -8.78 18.86 -1.89
CA LYS A 248 -8.81 19.96 -0.90
C LYS A 248 -9.44 19.54 0.42
N LYS A 249 -10.59 18.84 0.36
CA LYS A 249 -11.27 18.32 1.56
C LYS A 249 -10.39 17.32 2.32
N ALA A 250 -9.68 16.45 1.61
CA ALA A 250 -8.80 15.46 2.22
C ALA A 250 -7.56 16.11 2.86
N ILE A 251 -6.97 17.13 2.23
CA ILE A 251 -5.89 17.93 2.83
C ILE A 251 -6.37 18.61 4.11
N GLU A 252 -7.56 19.20 4.10
CA GLU A 252 -8.13 19.84 5.29
C GLU A 252 -8.35 18.83 6.42
N GLN A 253 -8.79 17.61 6.10
CA GLN A 253 -8.89 16.54 7.07
C GLN A 253 -7.52 16.18 7.67
N LEU A 254 -6.46 16.16 6.87
CA LEU A 254 -5.10 15.89 7.33
C LEU A 254 -4.55 17.02 8.22
N LYS A 255 -4.87 18.28 7.91
CA LYS A 255 -4.60 19.43 8.78
C LYS A 255 -5.34 19.32 10.11
N SER A 256 -6.64 19.03 10.05
CA SER A 256 -7.52 18.97 11.24
C SER A 256 -7.10 17.93 12.28
N ILE A 257 -6.49 16.82 11.84
CA ILE A 257 -5.99 15.80 12.77
C ILE A 257 -4.58 16.13 13.28
N GLY A 258 -3.97 17.24 12.84
CA GLY A 258 -2.62 17.65 13.21
C GLY A 258 -1.51 16.90 12.48
N TYR A 259 -1.80 16.23 11.35
CA TYR A 259 -0.78 15.48 10.60
C TYR A 259 0.03 16.37 9.65
N LEU A 260 -0.63 17.20 8.85
CA LEU A 260 0.00 17.91 7.74
C LEU A 260 -0.08 19.42 7.94
N ASP A 261 1.05 20.09 7.83
CA ASP A 261 1.12 21.53 7.62
C ASP A 261 1.58 21.81 6.18
N CYS A 262 0.77 22.56 5.43
CA CYS A 262 1.01 22.83 4.02
C CYS A 262 0.23 24.05 3.52
N THR A 263 0.74 24.68 2.45
CA THR A 263 0.00 25.64 1.62
C THR A 263 -0.44 25.01 0.30
N ILE A 264 -1.48 25.58 -0.29
CA ILE A 264 -1.93 25.25 -1.65
C ILE A 264 -1.73 26.49 -2.49
N GLU A 265 -0.80 26.42 -3.45
CA GLU A 265 -0.50 27.51 -4.36
C GLU A 265 -0.97 27.19 -5.77
N LYS A 266 -1.48 28.20 -6.48
CA LYS A 266 -1.88 28.07 -7.87
C LYS A 266 -0.78 28.60 -8.77
N GLN A 267 -0.27 27.75 -9.66
CA GLN A 267 0.70 28.15 -10.69
C GLN A 267 0.07 27.87 -12.06
N GLY A 268 -0.23 28.93 -12.79
CA GLY A 268 -0.99 28.85 -14.04
C GLY A 268 -2.38 28.26 -13.83
N ARG A 269 -2.65 27.10 -14.46
CA ARG A 269 -3.94 26.39 -14.37
C ARG A 269 -3.96 25.25 -13.34
N GLU A 270 -2.84 24.98 -12.69
CA GLU A 270 -2.70 23.84 -11.78
C GLU A 270 -2.45 24.29 -10.33
N ASN A 271 -2.93 23.50 -9.37
CA ASN A 271 -2.64 23.72 -7.95
C ASN A 271 -1.52 22.78 -7.48
N PHE A 272 -0.71 23.27 -6.55
CA PHE A 272 0.41 22.56 -5.95
C PHE A 272 0.27 22.57 -4.43
N ILE A 273 0.58 21.44 -3.79
CA ILE A 273 0.75 21.36 -2.34
C ILE A 273 2.22 21.60 -2.03
N ILE A 274 2.49 22.56 -1.15
CA ILE A 274 3.81 22.79 -0.58
C ILE A 274 3.78 22.30 0.86
N VAL A 275 4.51 21.22 1.14
CA VAL A 275 4.55 20.62 2.47
C VAL A 275 5.57 21.36 3.33
N HIS A 276 5.14 21.95 4.44
CA HIS A 276 6.02 22.63 5.39
C HIS A 276 6.52 21.67 6.47
N SER A 277 5.60 20.88 7.05
CA SER A 277 5.93 19.87 8.05
C SER A 277 4.92 18.73 8.08
N ARG A 278 5.33 17.61 8.71
CA ARG A 278 4.50 16.41 8.92
C ARG A 278 4.66 15.93 10.35
N ASN A 279 3.58 15.46 10.95
CA ASN A 279 3.54 14.90 12.29
C ASN A 279 2.85 13.53 12.26
N PRO A 280 3.51 12.48 11.74
CA PRO A 280 2.88 11.18 11.53
C PRO A 280 2.43 10.49 12.83
N LYS A 281 3.01 10.87 13.99
CA LYS A 281 2.63 10.33 15.31
C LYS A 281 1.48 11.11 15.98
N LEU A 282 1.04 12.22 15.39
CA LEU A 282 0.02 13.11 15.96
C LEU A 282 0.35 13.55 17.40
N LYS A 283 1.64 13.78 17.70
CA LYS A 283 2.04 14.32 19.00
C LYS A 283 1.67 15.80 19.07
N LEU A 284 1.29 16.30 20.24
CA LEU A 284 1.13 17.74 20.44
C LEU A 284 2.46 18.41 20.11
N THR A 285 2.43 19.41 19.23
CA THR A 285 3.54 20.33 19.00
C THR A 285 3.45 21.39 20.08
N ASP A 286 4.48 21.45 20.94
CA ASP A 286 4.65 22.50 21.95
C ASP A 286 4.76 23.90 21.32
#